data_AF-A0AAD3S2P9-F1
#
_entry.id   AF-A0AAD3S2P9-F1
#
_cell.length_a   1.000
_cell.length_b   1.000
_cell.length_c   1.000
_cell.angle_alpha   90.00
_cell.angle_beta   90.00
_cell.angle_gamma   90.00
#
_symmetry.space_group_name_H-M   'P 1'
#
loop_
_entity.id
_entity.type
_entity.pdbx_description
1 polymer ?
#
loop_
_entity_poly.entity_id
_entity_poly.type
_entity_poly.pdbx_seq_one_letter_code
_entity_poly.pdbx_strand_id
1 'polypeptide(L)'
;MLPHPHQFTKHPAAMAISHRSLMASILLSLLLLQLVGADETASGYGTRTATGEKIDCGAACIARCRLASRQNMCLRACGTCCARCNCVPPGTSGNEDVCPCYNTMTTHGGRHKCP
;
A
#
# COMPACT_ATOMS: atom_id res chain seq x y z
N MET A 1 -5.57 27.22 -55.91
CA MET A 1 -5.44 26.14 -54.92
C MET A 1 -4.26 25.27 -55.32
N LEU A 2 -3.06 25.60 -54.82
CA LEU A 2 -1.88 24.75 -54.84
C LEU A 2 -1.25 24.94 -53.45
N PRO A 3 -1.24 23.93 -52.55
CA PRO A 3 -0.55 24.07 -51.28
C PRO A 3 0.95 23.79 -51.42
N HIS A 4 1.76 24.72 -50.88
CA HIS A 4 3.19 24.61 -50.64
C HIS A 4 3.52 23.43 -49.71
N PRO A 5 4.58 22.65 -49.94
CA PRO A 5 5.15 21.78 -48.92
C PRO A 5 6.06 22.57 -47.98
N HIS A 6 5.72 22.56 -46.69
CA HIS A 6 6.59 22.98 -45.59
C HIS A 6 7.85 22.10 -45.54
N GLN A 7 9.02 22.72 -45.62
CA GLN A 7 10.28 22.09 -45.26
C GLN A 7 10.44 22.09 -43.74
N PHE A 8 10.27 20.92 -43.11
CA PHE A 8 10.79 20.67 -41.76
C PHE A 8 12.19 20.08 -41.89
N THR A 9 13.15 20.81 -41.36
CA THR A 9 14.56 20.44 -41.27
C THR A 9 14.70 19.13 -40.47
N LYS A 10 15.13 18.07 -41.16
CA LYS A 10 15.72 16.88 -40.53
C LYS A 10 17.00 17.32 -39.81
N HIS A 11 16.99 17.32 -38.48
CA HIS A 11 18.21 17.21 -37.70
C HIS A 11 18.49 15.72 -37.47
N PRO A 12 19.50 15.12 -38.14
CA PRO A 12 20.02 13.85 -37.68
C PRO A 12 20.87 14.11 -36.45
N ALA A 13 20.29 13.97 -35.26
CA ALA A 13 21.09 13.69 -34.07
C ALA A 13 21.62 12.26 -34.22
N ALA A 14 22.72 12.10 -34.96
CA ALA A 14 23.48 10.86 -34.98
C ALA A 14 24.12 10.69 -33.61
N MET A 15 23.41 10.03 -32.69
CA MET A 15 23.97 9.63 -31.42
C MET A 15 24.89 8.44 -31.70
N ALA A 16 26.19 8.70 -31.87
CA ALA A 16 27.21 7.67 -31.83
C ALA A 16 27.34 7.19 -30.39
N ILE A 17 26.44 6.29 -29.97
CA ILE A 17 26.43 5.81 -28.59
C ILE A 17 27.56 4.81 -28.44
N SER A 18 28.68 5.28 -27.88
CA SER A 18 29.76 4.39 -27.43
C SER A 18 29.21 3.39 -26.41
N HIS A 19 29.61 2.13 -26.48
CA HIS A 19 29.17 1.07 -25.55
C HIS A 19 29.42 1.46 -24.09
N ARG A 20 30.43 2.29 -23.83
CA ARG A 20 30.73 2.86 -22.51
C ARG A 20 29.64 3.84 -22.04
N SER A 21 29.09 4.62 -22.96
CA SER A 21 27.98 5.55 -22.70
C SER A 21 26.65 4.80 -22.51
N LEU A 22 26.41 3.72 -23.26
CA LEU A 22 25.24 2.83 -23.03
C LEU A 22 25.29 2.21 -21.63
N MET A 23 26.44 1.68 -21.23
CA MET A 23 26.59 1.08 -19.90
C MET A 23 26.40 2.11 -18.78
N ALA A 24 26.94 3.32 -18.93
CA ALA A 24 26.73 4.40 -17.97
C ALA A 24 25.25 4.81 -17.87
N SER A 25 24.54 4.94 -19.01
CA SER A 25 23.12 5.25 -19.03
C SER A 25 22.27 4.14 -18.40
N ILE A 26 22.55 2.87 -18.71
CA ILE A 26 21.83 1.71 -18.15
C ILE A 26 22.05 1.61 -16.64
N LEU A 27 23.28 1.78 -16.15
CA LEU A 27 23.59 1.79 -14.72
C LEU A 27 22.88 2.93 -13.98
N LEU A 28 22.83 4.12 -14.58
CA LEU A 28 22.12 5.27 -14.02
C LEU A 28 20.60 5.02 -13.97
N SER A 29 20.02 4.45 -15.03
CA SER A 29 18.60 4.06 -15.05
C SER A 29 18.27 2.98 -14.02
N LEU A 30 19.13 1.96 -13.87
CA LEU A 30 18.98 0.90 -12.86
C LEU A 30 19.06 1.48 -11.43
N LEU A 31 20.00 2.39 -11.17
CA LEU A 31 20.16 3.04 -9.87
C LEU A 31 18.91 3.84 -9.47
N LEU A 32 18.30 4.56 -10.42
CA LEU A 32 17.04 5.28 -10.20
C LEU A 32 15.88 4.31 -9.91
N LEU A 33 15.87 3.14 -10.56
CA LEU A 33 14.84 2.10 -10.35
C LEU A 33 14.93 1.47 -8.94
N GLN A 34 16.12 1.38 -8.35
CA GLN A 34 16.29 0.90 -6.97
C GLN A 34 15.85 1.94 -5.93
N LEU A 35 15.97 3.25 -6.22
CA LEU A 35 15.52 4.31 -5.31
C LEU A 35 13.99 4.40 -5.22
N VAL A 36 13.26 4.04 -6.28
CA VAL A 36 11.79 4.02 -6.32
C VAL A 36 11.19 2.70 -5.83
N GLY A 37 12.03 1.69 -5.52
CA GLY A 37 11.61 0.33 -5.17
C GLY A 37 11.39 0.07 -3.67
N ALA A 38 11.42 1.10 -2.82
CA ALA A 38 11.13 0.96 -1.39
C ALA A 38 9.75 1.55 -1.04
N ASP A 39 8.70 1.08 -1.69
CA ASP A 39 7.32 1.24 -1.19
C ASP A 39 6.42 0.11 -1.72
N GLU A 40 5.79 -0.58 -0.77
CA GLU A 40 4.68 -1.53 -0.91
C GLU A 40 4.91 -2.89 -1.61
N THR A 41 5.04 -3.94 -0.79
CA THR A 41 3.97 -4.95 -0.71
C THR A 41 4.03 -5.69 0.61
N ALA A 42 3.08 -5.33 1.48
CA ALA A 42 2.55 -6.24 2.48
C ALA A 42 2.10 -7.54 1.79
N SER A 43 2.86 -8.62 2.00
CA SER A 43 2.36 -9.99 1.87
C SER A 43 2.55 -10.68 3.21
N GLY A 44 1.78 -10.21 4.19
CA GLY A 44 1.49 -10.97 5.39
C GLY A 44 0.29 -11.86 5.12
N TYR A 45 0.42 -12.87 4.24
CA TYR A 45 -0.42 -14.07 4.35
C TYR A 45 0.04 -14.83 5.60
N GLY A 46 -0.18 -14.22 6.75
CA GLY A 46 0.15 -14.76 8.05
C GLY A 46 -0.95 -15.71 8.46
N THR A 47 -0.92 -16.94 7.95
CA THR A 47 -1.36 -18.09 8.72
C THR A 47 -0.46 -18.13 9.96
N ARG A 48 -0.76 -17.31 10.97
CA ARG A 48 -0.05 -17.32 12.24
C ARG A 48 -0.63 -18.46 13.07
N THR A 49 -0.11 -19.64 12.78
CA THR A 49 0.22 -20.61 13.82
C THR A 49 0.88 -19.86 14.98
N ALA A 50 0.30 -20.06 16.16
CA ALA A 50 0.71 -19.55 17.46
C ALA A 50 2.23 -19.43 17.67
N THR A 51 2.81 -18.30 17.25
CA THR A 51 4.05 -17.76 17.80
C THR A 51 3.77 -16.28 18.09
N GLY A 52 3.98 -15.90 19.36
CA GLY A 52 3.49 -14.67 19.99
C GLY A 52 4.14 -13.37 19.51
N GLU A 53 4.29 -13.16 18.21
CA GLU A 53 4.69 -11.86 17.67
C GLU A 53 3.46 -10.92 17.68
N LYS A 54 3.62 -9.71 18.20
CA LYS A 54 2.51 -8.74 18.31
C LYS A 54 2.32 -8.06 16.95
N ILE A 55 1.07 -7.85 16.54
CA ILE A 55 0.81 -7.10 15.30
C ILE A 55 0.99 -5.59 15.54
N ASP A 56 1.34 -4.85 14.50
CA ASP A 56 1.28 -3.38 14.56
C ASP A 56 -0.18 -2.93 14.41
N CYS A 57 -0.84 -2.71 15.54
CA CYS A 57 -2.20 -2.18 15.57
C CYS A 57 -2.32 -0.80 14.91
N GLY A 58 -1.29 0.03 14.94
CA GLY A 58 -1.32 1.37 14.36
C GLY A 58 -1.48 1.30 12.85
N ALA A 59 -0.54 0.63 12.18
CA ALA A 59 -0.57 0.44 10.74
C ALA A 59 -1.84 -0.30 10.29
N ALA A 60 -2.20 -1.40 10.97
CA ALA A 60 -3.38 -2.18 10.62
C ALA A 60 -4.68 -1.38 10.76
N CYS A 61 -4.83 -0.58 11.82
CA CYS A 61 -6.02 0.25 12.00
C CYS A 61 -6.08 1.43 11.03
N ILE A 62 -4.94 1.98 10.61
CA ILE A 62 -4.90 2.99 9.54
C ILE A 62 -5.47 2.40 8.24
N ALA A 63 -5.04 1.19 7.87
CA ALA A 63 -5.55 0.50 6.69
C ALA A 63 -7.06 0.21 6.82
N ARG A 64 -7.50 -0.34 7.95
CA ARG A 64 -8.90 -0.68 8.21
C ARG A 64 -9.82 0.54 8.15
N CYS A 65 -9.38 1.65 8.75
CA CYS A 65 -10.18 2.87 8.83
C CYS A 65 -10.05 3.79 7.61
N ARG A 66 -9.31 3.41 6.56
CA ARG A 66 -8.96 4.31 5.44
C ARG A 66 -10.15 5.02 4.78
N LEU A 67 -11.31 4.37 4.73
CA LEU A 67 -12.54 4.92 4.13
C LEU A 67 -13.60 5.33 5.17
N ALA A 68 -13.24 5.33 6.46
CA ALA A 68 -14.18 5.66 7.52
C ALA A 68 -14.45 7.17 7.56
N SER A 69 -15.71 7.57 7.38
CA SER A 69 -16.12 8.99 7.48
C SER A 69 -15.74 9.61 8.84
N ARG A 70 -15.75 8.81 9.92
CA ARG A 70 -15.37 9.23 11.28
C ARG A 70 -14.01 8.65 11.68
N GLN A 71 -12.94 9.12 11.05
CA GLN A 71 -11.58 8.59 11.18
C GLN A 71 -11.14 8.36 12.63
N ASN A 72 -11.25 9.38 13.49
CA ASN A 72 -10.81 9.31 14.89
C ASN A 72 -11.61 8.29 15.72
N MET A 73 -12.90 8.17 15.45
CA MET A 73 -13.76 7.19 16.12
C MET A 73 -13.40 5.76 15.70
N CYS A 74 -13.21 5.55 14.40
CA CYS A 74 -12.79 4.27 13.85
C CYS A 74 -11.44 3.82 14.42
N LEU A 75 -10.43 4.69 14.37
CA LEU A 75 -9.07 4.37 14.86
C LEU A 75 -9.08 4.02 16.35
N ARG A 76 -9.85 4.74 17.17
CA ARG A 76 -9.99 4.46 18.61
C ARG A 76 -10.66 3.10 18.86
N ALA A 77 -11.74 2.81 18.15
CA ALA A 77 -12.46 1.54 18.27
C ALA A 77 -11.57 0.38 17.82
N CYS A 78 -10.98 0.48 16.62
CA CYS A 78 -10.06 -0.50 16.06
C CYS A 78 -8.88 -0.75 17.00
N GLY A 79 -8.21 0.29 17.50
CA GLY A 79 -7.08 0.14 18.42
C GLY A 79 -7.45 -0.61 19.71
N THR A 80 -8.64 -0.36 20.25
CA THR A 80 -9.13 -1.08 21.43
C THR A 80 -9.39 -2.55 21.13
N CYS A 81 -9.99 -2.85 19.98
CA CYS A 81 -10.25 -4.22 19.55
C CYS A 81 -8.94 -4.96 19.24
N CYS A 82 -8.00 -4.30 18.55
CA CYS A 82 -6.69 -4.83 18.22
C CYS A 82 -5.84 -5.11 19.46
N ALA A 83 -5.81 -4.20 20.44
CA ALA A 83 -5.06 -4.42 21.68
C ALA A 83 -5.55 -5.64 22.46
N ARG A 84 -6.86 -5.96 22.38
CA ARG A 84 -7.45 -7.13 23.03
C ARG A 84 -7.25 -8.42 22.22
N CYS A 85 -7.44 -8.33 20.91
CA CYS A 85 -7.53 -9.50 20.03
C CYS A 85 -6.25 -9.79 19.25
N ASN A 86 -5.27 -8.88 19.25
CA ASN A 86 -4.04 -8.94 18.47
C ASN A 86 -4.27 -9.31 16.99
N CYS A 87 -5.38 -8.83 16.42
CA CYS A 87 -5.86 -9.13 15.07
C CYS A 87 -6.70 -7.94 14.57
N VAL A 88 -6.55 -7.59 13.29
CA VAL A 88 -7.41 -6.62 12.58
C VAL A 88 -7.78 -7.24 11.22
N PRO A 89 -9.07 -7.30 10.85
CA PRO A 89 -9.51 -7.83 9.56
C PRO A 89 -8.92 -7.07 8.36
N PRO A 90 -8.62 -7.75 7.25
CA PRO A 90 -8.16 -7.10 6.03
C PRO A 90 -9.27 -6.28 5.35
N GLY A 91 -8.86 -5.28 4.59
CA GLY A 91 -9.78 -4.37 3.88
C GLY A 91 -10.37 -3.30 4.79
N THR A 92 -11.32 -2.53 4.27
CA THR A 92 -11.92 -1.36 4.95
C THR A 92 -13.34 -1.62 5.46
N SER A 93 -13.92 -2.77 5.12
CA SER A 93 -15.22 -3.25 5.58
C SER A 93 -15.26 -4.79 5.48
N GLY A 94 -16.14 -5.44 6.25
CA GLY A 94 -16.31 -6.91 6.24
C GLY A 94 -15.07 -7.69 6.70
N ASN A 95 -15.02 -8.98 6.36
CA ASN A 95 -13.97 -9.96 6.70
C ASN A 95 -13.74 -10.17 8.20
N GLU A 96 -14.73 -9.83 9.03
CA GLU A 96 -14.61 -9.87 10.48
C GLU A 96 -14.44 -11.31 10.99
N ASP A 97 -14.99 -12.28 10.27
CA ASP A 97 -14.85 -13.72 10.52
C ASP A 97 -13.39 -14.21 10.53
N VAL A 98 -12.49 -13.52 9.81
CA VAL A 98 -11.04 -13.79 9.84
C VAL A 98 -10.44 -13.53 11.22
N CYS A 99 -11.01 -12.61 12.01
CA CYS A 99 -10.62 -12.31 13.38
C CYS A 99 -11.80 -12.53 14.35
N PRO A 100 -12.08 -13.76 14.81
CA PRO A 100 -13.27 -14.07 15.62
C PRO A 100 -13.40 -13.25 16.92
N CYS A 101 -12.27 -12.96 17.60
CA CYS A 101 -12.27 -12.07 18.77
C CYS A 101 -12.70 -10.65 18.41
N TYR A 102 -12.24 -10.13 17.27
CA TYR A 102 -12.59 -8.79 16.79
C TYR A 102 -14.08 -8.71 16.43
N ASN A 103 -14.60 -9.73 15.74
CA ASN A 103 -16.00 -9.82 15.32
C ASN A 103 -16.99 -9.90 16.49
N THR A 104 -16.64 -10.63 17.55
CA THR A 104 -17.55 -10.88 18.68
C THR A 104 -17.56 -9.78 19.73
N MET A 105 -16.71 -8.76 19.60
CA MET A 105 -16.63 -7.69 20.58
C MET A 105 -17.83 -6.74 20.51
N THR A 106 -18.45 -6.55 21.68
CA THR A 106 -19.58 -5.65 21.86
C THR A 106 -19.27 -4.53 22.85
N THR A 107 -20.04 -3.45 22.74
CA THR A 107 -20.11 -2.38 23.74
C THR A 107 -20.95 -2.84 24.94
N HIS A 108 -20.92 -2.09 26.05
CA HIS A 108 -21.79 -2.36 27.20
C HIS A 108 -23.29 -2.39 26.82
N GLY A 109 -23.69 -1.67 25.78
CA GLY A 109 -25.06 -1.66 25.26
C GLY A 109 -25.38 -2.78 24.27
N GLY A 110 -24.54 -3.81 24.15
CA GLY A 110 -24.77 -4.98 23.29
C GLY A 110 -24.57 -4.74 21.78
N ARG A 111 -24.22 -3.52 21.36
CA ARG A 111 -23.91 -3.21 19.96
C ARG A 111 -22.51 -3.68 19.58
N HIS A 112 -22.33 -4.15 18.34
CA HIS A 112 -21.02 -4.45 17.78
C HIS A 112 -20.09 -3.24 17.94
N LYS A 113 -18.87 -3.48 18.44
CA LYS A 113 -17.95 -2.42 18.89
C LYS A 113 -16.90 -2.05 17.85
N CYS A 114 -16.42 -3.01 17.08
CA CYS A 114 -15.27 -2.83 16.21
C CYS A 114 -15.71 -2.31 14.82
N PRO A 115 -14.82 -1.66 14.06
CA PRO A 115 -15.14 -1.14 12.73
C PRO A 115 -14.94 -2.12 11.57
#